data_AF-A0A959V8C3-F1
#
_entry.id   AF-A0A959V8C3-F1
#
_cell.length_a   1.000
_cell.length_b   1.000
_cell.length_c   1.000
_cell.angle_alpha   90.00
_cell.angle_beta   90.00
_cell.angle_gamma   90.00
#
_symmetry.space_group_name_H-M   'P 1'
#
loop_
_entity.id
_entity.type
_entity.pdbx_description
1 polymer ?
#
loop_
_entity_poly.entity_id
_entity_poly.type
_entity_poly.pdbx_seq_one_letter_code
_entity_poly.pdbx_strand_id
1 'polypeptide(L)'
;EAWRSDPERIGIAQAEGFIRQIIGWREYMRGIYWAHMPGFAERNFFGHDRELPAWYWTGDTRMACLRDAIRGSLENAYAHHIQRLMVTGNFALLAGVHPDAVDAWYLGIYIDAIEWVEITNTRGMSQFADGGIVGTKPYVSSGAYLDRMGHHCKGCHYDVKDRIGERACPFNALYWHFHERNRSRLEGPDARPGLMTRIGRVYHTWDAMDADTREALLNKAERTLQQLNAL
;
A
#
# COMPACT_ATOMS: atom_id res chain seq x y z
N GLU A 1 -33.00 -3.59 -4.26
CA GLU A 1 -34.13 -3.73 -5.23
C GLU A 1 -33.65 -4.17 -6.60
N ALA A 2 -32.69 -3.47 -7.22
CA ALA A 2 -32.14 -3.84 -8.54
C ALA A 2 -31.68 -5.31 -8.71
N TRP A 3 -31.03 -5.91 -7.69
CA TRP A 3 -30.67 -7.33 -7.70
C TRP A 3 -31.90 -8.26 -7.67
N ARG A 4 -32.93 -7.92 -6.89
CA ARG A 4 -34.15 -8.74 -6.77
C ARG A 4 -35.00 -8.69 -8.03
N SER A 5 -34.98 -7.56 -8.74
CA SER A 5 -35.74 -7.36 -9.98
C SER A 5 -35.05 -7.97 -11.20
N ASP A 6 -33.73 -8.15 -11.17
CA ASP A 6 -32.95 -8.66 -12.31
C ASP A 6 -31.68 -9.43 -11.85
N PRO A 7 -31.84 -10.69 -11.37
CA PRO A 7 -30.73 -11.50 -10.87
C PRO A 7 -29.77 -12.01 -11.96
N GLU A 8 -30.18 -11.98 -13.23
CA GLU A 8 -29.29 -12.36 -14.36
C GLU A 8 -28.30 -11.24 -14.70
N ARG A 9 -28.74 -9.97 -14.60
CA ARG A 9 -27.87 -8.81 -14.83
C ARG A 9 -26.93 -8.51 -13.68
N ILE A 10 -27.37 -8.73 -12.44
CA ILE A 10 -26.57 -8.49 -11.24
C ILE A 10 -26.44 -9.80 -10.48
N GLY A 11 -25.26 -10.40 -10.51
CA GLY A 11 -24.98 -11.59 -9.70
C GLY A 11 -24.94 -11.26 -8.20
N ILE A 12 -25.29 -12.24 -7.36
CA ILE A 12 -25.29 -12.06 -5.89
C ILE A 12 -23.92 -11.60 -5.37
N ALA A 13 -22.82 -12.09 -5.95
CA ALA A 13 -21.46 -11.70 -5.56
C ALA A 13 -21.17 -10.22 -5.85
N GLN A 14 -21.73 -9.66 -6.94
CA GLN A 14 -21.58 -8.24 -7.28
C GLN A 14 -22.38 -7.37 -6.30
N ALA A 15 -23.64 -7.76 -6.03
CA ALA A 15 -24.50 -7.06 -5.09
C ALA A 15 -23.92 -7.07 -3.67
N GLU A 16 -23.55 -8.25 -3.16
CA GLU A 16 -22.92 -8.42 -1.84
C GLU A 16 -21.62 -7.64 -1.75
N GLY A 17 -20.75 -7.74 -2.75
CA GLY A 17 -19.47 -7.06 -2.77
C GLY A 17 -19.62 -5.54 -2.67
N PHE A 18 -20.55 -4.96 -3.43
CA PHE A 18 -20.86 -3.53 -3.37
C PHE A 18 -21.45 -3.13 -2.01
N ILE A 19 -22.48 -3.85 -1.54
CA ILE A 19 -23.16 -3.57 -0.26
C ILE A 19 -22.15 -3.62 0.90
N ARG A 20 -21.26 -4.63 0.92
CA ARG A 20 -20.23 -4.80 1.94
C ARG A 20 -19.24 -3.63 2.01
N GLN A 21 -18.98 -2.91 0.91
CA GLN A 21 -18.14 -1.72 0.98
C GLN A 21 -18.82 -0.59 1.76
N ILE A 22 -20.15 -0.50 1.71
CA ILE A 22 -20.93 0.55 2.36
C ILE A 22 -21.27 0.14 3.80
N ILE A 23 -22.09 -0.87 4.00
CA ILE A 23 -22.56 -1.23 5.35
C ILE A 23 -21.52 -2.00 6.16
N GLY A 24 -20.47 -2.50 5.50
CA GLY A 24 -19.32 -3.12 6.15
C GLY A 24 -18.20 -2.09 6.33
N TRP A 25 -17.37 -1.89 5.30
CA TRP A 25 -16.15 -1.10 5.43
C TRP A 25 -16.38 0.35 5.83
N ARG A 26 -17.29 1.08 5.17
CA ARG A 26 -17.52 2.49 5.50
C ARG A 26 -18.02 2.68 6.93
N GLU A 27 -18.98 1.87 7.39
CA GLU A 27 -19.46 1.94 8.78
C GLU A 27 -18.40 1.47 9.79
N TYR A 28 -17.62 0.44 9.45
CA TYR A 28 -16.51 -0.04 10.29
C TYR A 28 -15.44 1.02 10.50
N MET A 29 -15.00 1.70 9.43
CA MET A 29 -14.05 2.80 9.49
C MET A 29 -14.55 3.94 10.37
N ARG A 30 -15.83 4.29 10.26
CA ARG A 30 -16.47 5.27 11.14
C ARG A 30 -16.40 4.86 12.60
N GLY A 31 -16.68 3.59 12.91
CA GLY A 31 -16.59 3.05 14.25
C GLY A 31 -15.17 3.12 14.82
N ILE A 32 -14.17 2.71 14.03
CA ILE A 32 -12.74 2.78 14.43
C ILE A 32 -12.33 4.21 14.73
N TYR A 33 -12.71 5.16 13.89
CA TYR A 33 -12.38 6.57 14.07
C TYR A 33 -12.84 7.07 15.45
N TRP A 34 -14.13 6.92 15.76
CA TRP A 34 -14.67 7.41 17.04
C TRP A 34 -14.21 6.62 18.26
N ALA A 35 -13.82 5.36 18.09
CA ALA A 35 -13.32 4.53 19.19
C ALA A 35 -11.86 4.84 19.57
N HIS A 36 -11.04 5.30 18.63
CA HIS A 36 -9.59 5.40 18.83
C HIS A 36 -9.02 6.82 18.70
N MET A 37 -9.75 7.78 18.14
CA MET A 37 -9.29 9.18 18.10
C MET A 37 -9.33 9.84 19.48
N PRO A 38 -8.43 10.80 19.76
CA PRO A 38 -7.41 11.34 18.85
C PRO A 38 -6.14 10.48 18.72
N GLY A 39 -5.90 9.53 19.63
CA GLY A 39 -4.67 8.74 19.69
C GLY A 39 -4.42 7.82 18.47
N PHE A 40 -5.40 7.64 17.58
CA PHE A 40 -5.20 6.98 16.29
C PHE A 40 -4.29 7.79 15.36
N ALA A 41 -4.39 9.13 15.38
CA ALA A 41 -3.58 10.03 14.56
C ALA A 41 -2.08 10.03 14.93
N GLU A 42 -1.74 9.59 16.14
CA GLU A 42 -0.35 9.51 16.61
C GLU A 42 0.33 8.18 16.27
N ARG A 43 -0.41 7.24 15.66
CA ARG A 43 0.08 5.87 15.43
C ARG A 43 1.13 5.86 14.31
N ASN A 44 2.31 5.31 14.63
CA ASN A 44 3.39 5.07 13.68
C ASN A 44 4.10 3.75 14.02
N PHE A 45 3.39 2.63 13.80
CA PHE A 45 3.83 1.29 14.19
C PHE A 45 5.17 0.85 13.60
N PHE A 46 5.62 1.41 12.48
CA PHE A 46 6.94 1.10 11.92
C PHE A 46 8.02 2.14 12.26
N GLY A 47 7.65 3.27 12.86
CA GLY A 47 8.56 4.40 13.08
C GLY A 47 9.06 4.99 11.75
N HIS A 48 8.22 5.02 10.73
CA HIS A 48 8.55 5.59 9.44
C HIS A 48 8.66 7.13 9.53
N ASP A 49 9.68 7.71 8.92
CA ASP A 49 10.08 9.10 9.09
C ASP A 49 10.42 9.83 7.78
N ARG A 50 10.43 9.15 6.63
CA ARG A 50 10.77 9.79 5.35
C ARG A 50 9.66 10.74 4.90
N GLU A 51 10.07 11.80 4.22
CA GLU A 51 9.14 12.70 3.54
C GLU A 51 8.41 11.99 2.38
N LEU A 52 7.23 12.50 2.04
CA LEU A 52 6.51 12.04 0.85
C LEU A 52 7.29 12.50 -0.40
N PRO A 53 7.59 11.59 -1.36
CA PRO A 53 8.30 11.98 -2.57
C PRO A 53 7.55 13.08 -3.34
N ALA A 54 8.29 14.08 -3.84
CA ALA A 54 7.74 15.28 -4.45
C ALA A 54 6.83 14.98 -5.66
N TRP A 55 7.13 13.91 -6.40
CA TRP A 55 6.31 13.46 -7.53
C TRP A 55 4.92 12.94 -7.13
N TYR A 56 4.59 12.78 -5.85
CA TYR A 56 3.19 12.61 -5.42
C TYR A 56 2.32 13.83 -5.74
N TRP A 57 2.92 15.02 -5.87
CA TRP A 57 2.22 16.27 -6.17
C TRP A 57 2.23 16.63 -7.66
N THR A 58 2.99 15.92 -8.49
CA THR A 58 3.11 16.21 -9.93
C THR A 58 2.81 15.01 -10.83
N GLY A 59 2.96 13.79 -10.30
CA GLY A 59 2.95 12.56 -11.08
C GLY A 59 4.19 12.36 -11.95
N ASP A 60 5.23 13.18 -11.80
CA ASP A 60 6.45 13.11 -12.61
C ASP A 60 7.39 12.02 -12.12
N THR A 61 7.00 10.78 -12.40
CA THR A 61 7.80 9.59 -12.13
C THR A 61 7.84 8.67 -13.34
N ARG A 62 8.93 7.90 -13.48
CA ARG A 62 9.07 6.88 -14.54
C ARG A 62 8.28 5.61 -14.24
N MET A 63 7.80 5.44 -13.00
CA MET A 63 6.92 4.34 -12.60
C MET A 63 5.52 4.53 -13.18
N ALA A 64 5.22 3.86 -14.30
CA ALA A 64 3.99 4.07 -15.07
C ALA A 64 2.69 3.93 -14.25
N CYS A 65 2.63 2.97 -13.31
CA CYS A 65 1.48 2.79 -12.43
C CYS A 65 1.24 3.97 -11.50
N LEU A 66 2.31 4.52 -10.89
CA LEU A 66 2.23 5.66 -9.99
C LEU A 66 1.95 6.94 -10.77
N ARG A 67 2.61 7.15 -11.92
CA ARG A 67 2.32 8.28 -12.81
C ARG A 67 0.84 8.34 -13.16
N ASP A 68 0.27 7.23 -13.62
CA ASP A 68 -1.13 7.16 -14.03
C ASP A 68 -2.08 7.40 -12.84
N ALA A 69 -1.87 6.68 -11.73
CA ALA A 69 -2.69 6.83 -10.53
C ALA A 69 -2.64 8.24 -9.95
N ILE A 70 -1.46 8.86 -9.88
CA ILE A 70 -1.28 10.20 -9.31
C ILE A 70 -1.85 11.26 -10.24
N ARG A 71 -1.52 11.25 -11.53
CA ARG A 71 -2.05 12.24 -12.48
C ARG A 71 -3.57 12.15 -12.57
N GLY A 72 -4.12 10.94 -12.67
CA GLY A 72 -5.56 10.72 -12.66
C GLY A 72 -6.22 11.25 -11.37
N SER A 73 -5.58 11.08 -10.22
CA SER A 73 -6.07 11.61 -8.94
C SER A 73 -6.03 13.13 -8.89
N LEU A 74 -4.94 13.76 -9.35
CA LEU A 74 -4.79 15.22 -9.33
C LEU A 74 -5.72 15.91 -10.34
N GLU A 75 -5.97 15.28 -11.49
CA GLU A 75 -6.87 15.81 -12.52
C GLU A 75 -8.35 15.66 -12.16
N ASN A 76 -8.73 14.54 -11.53
CA ASN A 76 -10.14 14.18 -11.33
C ASN A 76 -10.59 14.21 -9.87
N ALA A 77 -9.68 14.49 -8.92
CA ALA A 77 -9.89 14.33 -7.48
C ALA A 77 -10.41 12.93 -7.09
N TYR A 78 -10.10 11.90 -7.91
CA TYR A 78 -10.63 10.56 -7.76
C TYR A 78 -9.63 9.49 -8.23
N ALA A 79 -9.51 8.44 -7.42
CA ALA A 79 -8.97 7.15 -7.80
C ALA A 79 -9.81 6.06 -7.14
N HIS A 80 -9.93 4.91 -7.81
CA HIS A 80 -10.67 3.80 -7.23
C HIS A 80 -9.85 3.10 -6.13
N HIS A 81 -10.51 2.33 -5.26
CA HIS A 81 -9.91 1.78 -4.04
C HIS A 81 -8.56 1.06 -4.24
N ILE A 82 -8.44 0.21 -5.28
CA ILE A 82 -7.18 -0.55 -5.46
C ILE A 82 -6.00 0.30 -5.96
N GLN A 83 -6.22 1.44 -6.62
CA GLN A 83 -5.17 2.40 -6.95
C GLN A 83 -4.65 3.04 -5.66
N ARG A 84 -5.58 3.52 -4.80
CA ARG A 84 -5.25 4.08 -3.50
C ARG A 84 -4.45 3.07 -2.64
N LEU A 85 -4.98 1.86 -2.48
CA LEU A 85 -4.37 0.88 -1.58
C LEU A 85 -3.07 0.28 -2.14
N MET A 86 -3.10 -0.28 -3.36
CA MET A 86 -2.02 -1.15 -3.83
C MET A 86 -1.00 -0.46 -4.75
N VAL A 87 -1.26 0.78 -5.17
CA VAL A 87 -0.32 1.56 -5.99
C VAL A 87 0.33 2.64 -5.14
N THR A 88 -0.38 3.72 -4.83
CA THR A 88 0.14 4.87 -4.07
C THR A 88 0.38 4.51 -2.60
N GLY A 89 -0.59 3.87 -1.94
CA GLY A 89 -0.49 3.46 -0.55
C GLY A 89 0.61 2.43 -0.29
N ASN A 90 0.64 1.37 -1.09
CA ASN A 90 1.70 0.36 -1.08
C ASN A 90 3.08 0.98 -1.27
N PHE A 91 3.27 1.87 -2.25
CA PHE A 91 4.57 2.51 -2.45
C PHE A 91 4.98 3.35 -1.25
N ALA A 92 4.10 4.19 -0.70
CA ALA A 92 4.40 5.02 0.47
C ALA A 92 4.82 4.16 1.67
N LEU A 93 4.13 3.04 1.89
CA LEU A 93 4.43 2.08 2.94
C LEU A 93 5.81 1.42 2.74
N LEU A 94 6.08 0.95 1.52
CA LEU A 94 7.36 0.34 1.14
C LEU A 94 8.52 1.32 1.27
N ALA A 95 8.32 2.56 0.83
CA ALA A 95 9.29 3.65 0.93
C ALA A 95 9.54 4.10 2.38
N GLY A 96 8.63 3.78 3.30
CA GLY A 96 8.75 4.17 4.70
C GLY A 96 8.50 5.66 4.91
N VAL A 97 7.48 6.19 4.22
CA VAL A 97 7.02 7.58 4.36
C VAL A 97 6.32 7.74 5.72
N HIS A 98 6.52 8.89 6.36
CA HIS A 98 5.84 9.22 7.61
C HIS A 98 4.31 9.23 7.40
N PRO A 99 3.52 8.50 8.22
CA PRO A 99 2.08 8.37 8.00
C PRO A 99 1.33 9.71 7.92
N ASP A 100 1.73 10.72 8.70
CA ASP A 100 1.11 12.06 8.65
C ASP A 100 1.20 12.70 7.25
N ALA A 101 2.32 12.50 6.54
CA ALA A 101 2.48 13.04 5.20
C ALA A 101 1.59 12.28 4.18
N VAL A 102 1.35 10.99 4.42
CA VAL A 102 0.46 10.18 3.60
C VAL A 102 -0.99 10.59 3.85
N ASP A 103 -1.42 10.68 5.12
CA ASP A 103 -2.76 11.14 5.51
C ASP A 103 -3.06 12.53 4.92
N ALA A 104 -2.12 13.47 5.06
CA ALA A 104 -2.28 14.81 4.50
C ALA A 104 -2.46 14.81 2.98
N TRP A 105 -1.75 13.95 2.25
CA TRP A 105 -1.90 13.83 0.80
C TRP A 105 -3.25 13.23 0.42
N TYR A 106 -3.65 12.11 1.04
CA TYR A 106 -4.96 11.49 0.77
C TYR A 106 -6.12 12.42 1.13
N LEU A 107 -6.03 13.13 2.25
CA LEU A 107 -7.04 14.11 2.67
C LEU A 107 -7.10 15.32 1.74
N GLY A 108 -5.96 15.72 1.17
CA GLY A 108 -5.85 16.92 0.34
C GLY A 108 -6.34 16.77 -1.10
N ILE A 109 -6.29 15.57 -1.70
CA ILE A 109 -6.49 15.41 -3.15
C ILE A 109 -7.80 14.73 -3.56
N TYR A 110 -8.42 13.93 -2.69
CA TYR A 110 -9.62 13.18 -3.08
C TYR A 110 -10.89 13.89 -2.66
N ILE A 111 -11.85 14.00 -3.59
CA ILE A 111 -13.12 14.70 -3.37
C ILE A 111 -13.99 14.06 -2.28
N ASP A 112 -13.77 12.77 -2.02
CA ASP A 112 -14.48 11.99 -1.02
C ASP A 112 -13.73 11.85 0.32
N ALA A 113 -12.60 12.56 0.48
CA ALA A 113 -11.80 12.50 1.69
C ALA A 113 -12.34 13.45 2.77
N ILE A 114 -12.77 12.84 3.88
CA ILE A 114 -13.07 13.51 5.15
C ILE A 114 -12.35 12.71 6.21
N GLU A 115 -11.74 13.37 7.19
CA GLU A 115 -10.81 12.76 8.15
C GLU A 115 -11.30 11.42 8.70
N TRP A 116 -12.57 11.31 9.13
CA TRP A 116 -13.08 10.07 9.75
C TRP A 116 -12.99 8.83 8.86
N VAL A 117 -13.16 8.99 7.55
CA VAL A 117 -13.06 7.89 6.59
C VAL A 117 -11.65 7.79 6.01
N GLU A 118 -10.97 8.91 5.85
CA GLU A 118 -9.65 8.99 5.24
C GLU A 118 -8.60 8.38 6.17
N ILE A 119 -8.44 8.89 7.40
CA ILE A 119 -7.31 8.53 8.28
C ILE A 119 -7.33 7.04 8.65
N THR A 120 -8.51 6.45 8.81
CA THR A 120 -8.66 5.03 9.15
C THR A 120 -8.32 4.11 7.98
N ASN A 121 -8.60 4.54 6.74
CA ASN A 121 -8.13 3.86 5.54
C ASN A 121 -6.64 4.08 5.29
N THR A 122 -6.14 5.30 5.43
CA THR A 122 -4.75 5.65 5.10
C THR A 122 -3.80 5.12 6.16
N ARG A 123 -3.87 5.64 7.40
CA ARG A 123 -3.00 5.22 8.50
C ARG A 123 -3.22 3.76 8.92
N GLY A 124 -4.47 3.32 8.96
CA GLY A 124 -4.84 1.96 9.38
C GLY A 124 -4.63 0.94 8.27
N MET A 125 -5.54 0.91 7.29
CA MET A 125 -5.53 -0.12 6.24
C MET A 125 -4.28 -0.04 5.35
N SER A 126 -3.95 1.15 4.83
CA SER A 126 -2.89 1.28 3.83
C SER A 126 -1.50 1.26 4.45
N GLN A 127 -1.26 2.00 5.53
CA GLN A 127 0.07 2.16 6.11
C GLN A 127 0.34 1.18 7.25
N PHE A 128 -0.68 0.48 7.75
CA PHE A 128 -0.56 -0.43 8.90
C PHE A 128 0.12 0.23 10.11
N ALA A 129 0.02 1.56 10.19
CA ALA A 129 0.68 2.36 11.21
C ALA A 129 -0.02 2.21 12.56
N ASP A 130 -1.23 1.66 12.58
CA ASP A 130 -2.00 1.28 13.76
C ASP A 130 -1.59 -0.08 14.38
N GLY A 131 -0.66 -0.82 13.77
CA GLY A 131 -0.29 -2.16 14.24
C GLY A 131 -1.39 -3.22 14.05
N GLY A 132 -2.36 -2.93 13.18
CA GLY A 132 -3.41 -3.85 12.76
C GLY A 132 -4.78 -3.67 13.43
N ILE A 133 -5.08 -2.52 14.02
CA ILE A 133 -6.45 -2.24 14.53
C ILE A 133 -7.48 -2.47 13.40
N VAL A 134 -7.19 -1.95 12.21
CA VAL A 134 -8.02 -2.10 10.99
C VAL A 134 -7.60 -3.33 10.17
N GLY A 135 -6.31 -3.49 9.93
CA GLY A 135 -5.76 -4.52 9.04
C GLY A 135 -5.27 -5.76 9.79
N THR A 136 -5.39 -6.94 9.18
CA THR A 136 -4.81 -8.18 9.77
C THR A 136 -3.39 -8.48 9.29
N LYS A 137 -2.92 -7.78 8.25
CA LYS A 137 -1.54 -7.78 7.75
C LYS A 137 -1.30 -6.47 6.97
N PRO A 138 -0.05 -6.03 6.81
CA PRO A 138 0.28 -4.92 5.91
C PRO A 138 -0.09 -5.27 4.46
N TYR A 139 -0.72 -4.34 3.75
CA TYR A 139 -1.03 -4.49 2.32
C TYR A 139 0.15 -4.03 1.46
N VAL A 140 1.24 -4.78 1.54
CA VAL A 140 2.43 -4.59 0.69
C VAL A 140 2.49 -5.63 -0.42
N SER A 141 3.02 -5.24 -1.57
CA SER A 141 3.30 -6.17 -2.66
C SER A 141 4.45 -5.70 -3.54
N SER A 142 5.15 -6.66 -4.15
CA SER A 142 6.14 -6.39 -5.20
C SER A 142 5.47 -6.03 -6.53
N GLY A 143 6.28 -5.72 -7.53
CA GLY A 143 5.80 -5.43 -8.88
C GLY A 143 5.03 -6.59 -9.52
N ALA A 144 5.25 -7.83 -9.09
CA ALA A 144 4.54 -9.01 -9.59
C ALA A 144 3.01 -8.95 -9.35
N TYR A 145 2.56 -8.29 -8.28
CA TYR A 145 1.13 -8.04 -8.07
C TYR A 145 0.58 -7.04 -9.08
N LEU A 146 1.30 -5.94 -9.30
CA LEU A 146 0.92 -4.88 -10.22
C LEU A 146 0.87 -5.37 -11.68
N ASP A 147 1.80 -6.24 -12.07
CA ASP A 147 1.83 -6.86 -13.40
C ASP A 147 0.64 -7.80 -13.62
N ARG A 148 0.25 -8.56 -12.59
CA ARG A 148 -0.88 -9.48 -12.69
C ARG A 148 -2.24 -8.77 -12.70
N MET A 149 -2.37 -7.69 -11.94
CA MET A 149 -3.66 -7.02 -11.72
C MET A 149 -3.90 -5.82 -12.64
N GLY A 150 -2.86 -5.33 -13.31
CA GLY A 150 -2.90 -4.13 -14.13
C GLY A 150 -2.23 -4.32 -15.49
N HIS A 151 -2.12 -3.23 -16.23
CA HIS A 151 -1.54 -3.22 -17.57
C HIS A 151 -0.33 -2.27 -17.69
N HIS A 152 0.00 -1.51 -16.64
CA HIS A 152 1.04 -0.48 -16.68
C HIS A 152 2.47 -1.01 -16.80
N CYS A 153 2.72 -2.27 -16.43
CA CYS A 153 4.05 -2.87 -16.55
C CYS A 153 4.46 -3.00 -18.03
N LYS A 154 3.50 -3.20 -18.94
CA LYS A 154 3.74 -3.19 -20.38
C LYS A 154 4.04 -1.75 -20.83
N GLY A 155 5.29 -1.49 -21.23
CA GLY A 155 5.75 -0.17 -21.65
C GLY A 155 6.21 0.74 -20.50
N CYS A 156 6.32 0.22 -19.28
CA CYS A 156 6.99 0.95 -18.18
C CYS A 156 8.49 1.10 -18.48
N HIS A 157 9.10 2.18 -17.98
CA HIS A 157 10.55 2.34 -17.99
C HIS A 157 11.23 1.18 -17.25
N TYR A 158 10.65 0.74 -16.14
CA TYR A 158 11.16 -0.36 -15.35
C TYR A 158 10.67 -1.71 -15.87
N ASP A 159 11.55 -2.71 -15.83
CA ASP A 159 11.20 -4.11 -16.04
C ASP A 159 10.74 -4.72 -14.70
N VAL A 160 9.52 -5.23 -14.69
CA VAL A 160 8.90 -5.83 -13.51
C VAL A 160 9.50 -7.20 -13.14
N LYS A 161 10.14 -7.87 -14.09
CA LYS A 161 10.80 -9.18 -13.87
C LYS A 161 12.24 -9.01 -13.40
N ASP A 162 12.87 -7.88 -13.68
CA ASP A 162 14.19 -7.54 -13.15
C ASP A 162 14.09 -7.19 -11.66
N ARG A 163 15.00 -7.77 -10.86
CA ARG A 163 15.03 -7.68 -9.41
C ARG A 163 16.09 -6.70 -8.90
N ILE A 164 17.20 -6.54 -9.63
CA ILE A 164 18.39 -5.84 -9.13
C ILE A 164 19.07 -4.93 -10.16
N GLY A 165 18.80 -5.11 -11.46
CA GLY A 165 19.41 -4.29 -12.51
C GLY A 165 18.98 -2.83 -12.45
N GLU A 166 19.58 -2.01 -13.31
CA GLU A 166 19.29 -0.57 -13.37
C GLU A 166 17.81 -0.30 -13.61
N ARG A 167 17.19 -1.10 -14.48
CA ARG A 167 15.78 -1.03 -14.83
C ARG A 167 14.85 -1.86 -13.93
N ALA A 168 15.35 -2.50 -12.87
CA ALA A 168 14.51 -3.26 -11.95
C ALA A 168 13.38 -2.39 -11.36
N CYS A 169 12.16 -2.92 -11.36
CA CYS A 169 11.00 -2.24 -10.76
C CYS A 169 11.26 -1.94 -9.27
N PRO A 170 11.15 -0.66 -8.84
CA PRO A 170 11.40 -0.25 -7.45
C PRO A 170 10.62 -1.06 -6.41
N PHE A 171 9.37 -1.44 -6.71
CA PHE A 171 8.54 -2.25 -5.82
C PHE A 171 9.19 -3.60 -5.46
N ASN A 172 10.02 -4.19 -6.33
CA ASN A 172 10.60 -5.51 -6.09
C ASN A 172 11.62 -5.50 -4.95
N ALA A 173 12.60 -4.59 -5.01
CA ALA A 173 13.62 -4.46 -3.98
C ALA A 173 13.03 -3.88 -2.70
N LEU A 174 12.18 -2.84 -2.82
CA LEU A 174 11.54 -2.20 -1.68
C LEU A 174 10.62 -3.16 -0.89
N TYR A 175 9.96 -4.11 -1.56
CA TYR A 175 9.15 -5.15 -0.91
C TYR A 175 9.96 -6.02 0.05
N TRP A 176 11.11 -6.54 -0.40
CA TRP A 176 11.97 -7.35 0.44
C TRP A 176 12.63 -6.54 1.55
N HIS A 177 13.07 -5.32 1.23
CA HIS A 177 13.63 -4.39 2.20
C HIS A 177 12.63 -3.99 3.29
N PHE A 178 11.35 -3.79 2.95
CA PHE A 178 10.29 -3.55 3.94
C PHE A 178 10.13 -4.71 4.91
N HIS A 179 10.12 -5.95 4.41
CA HIS A 179 9.98 -7.12 5.25
C HIS A 179 11.18 -7.33 6.15
N GLU A 180 12.40 -7.20 5.62
CA GLU A 180 13.63 -7.39 6.39
C GLU A 180 13.75 -6.34 7.51
N ARG A 181 13.58 -5.05 7.20
CA ARG A 181 13.74 -3.99 8.21
C ARG A 181 12.68 -4.02 9.31
N ASN A 182 11.52 -4.62 9.04
CA ASN A 182 10.40 -4.73 9.98
C ASN A 182 10.24 -6.15 10.54
N ARG A 183 11.19 -7.05 10.29
CA ARG A 183 11.07 -8.47 10.62
C ARG A 183 10.76 -8.71 12.09
N SER A 184 11.42 -8.01 13.00
CA SER A 184 11.17 -8.13 14.45
C SER A 184 9.73 -7.80 14.85
N ARG A 185 9.08 -6.83 14.18
CA ARG A 185 7.70 -6.42 14.46
C ARG A 185 6.66 -7.33 13.79
N LEU A 186 7.05 -8.01 12.72
CA LEU A 186 6.14 -8.77 11.84
C LEU A 186 6.23 -10.29 12.03
N GLU A 187 7.42 -10.80 12.35
CA GLU A 187 7.74 -12.22 12.55
C GLU A 187 8.35 -12.50 13.93
N GLY A 188 8.71 -11.47 14.70
CA GLY A 188 9.34 -11.65 16.00
C GLY A 188 8.42 -12.24 17.07
N PRO A 189 8.98 -12.58 18.24
CA PRO A 189 8.22 -13.18 19.35
C PRO A 189 7.06 -12.30 19.84
N ASP A 190 7.21 -10.98 19.72
CA ASP A 190 6.20 -9.99 20.11
C ASP A 190 5.26 -9.60 18.95
N ALA A 191 5.38 -10.25 17.79
CA ALA A 191 4.50 -9.99 16.66
C ALA A 191 3.06 -10.38 17.00
N ARG A 192 2.11 -9.64 16.45
CA ARG A 192 0.68 -9.85 16.71
C ARG A 192 0.26 -11.32 16.43
N PRO A 193 -0.56 -11.93 17.30
CA PRO A 193 -1.10 -13.27 17.06
C PRO A 193 -1.76 -13.41 15.68
N GLY A 194 -1.42 -14.49 14.97
CA GLY A 194 -1.94 -14.81 13.65
C GLY A 194 -1.29 -14.04 12.48
N LEU A 195 -0.39 -13.09 12.74
CA LEU A 195 0.35 -12.41 11.68
C LEU A 195 1.33 -13.36 10.99
N MET A 196 2.08 -14.16 11.79
CA MET A 196 2.96 -15.23 11.30
C MET A 196 2.23 -16.18 10.33
N THR A 197 1.01 -16.61 10.65
CA THR A 197 0.22 -17.48 9.75
C THR A 197 -0.08 -16.82 8.40
N ARG A 198 -0.17 -15.48 8.36
CA ARG A 198 -0.52 -14.71 7.16
C ARG A 198 0.70 -14.34 6.31
N ILE A 199 1.87 -14.17 6.91
CA ILE A 199 3.09 -13.69 6.21
C ILE A 199 4.30 -14.61 6.33
N GLY A 200 4.24 -15.72 7.06
CA GLY A 200 5.39 -16.62 7.27
C GLY A 200 5.98 -17.17 5.98
N ARG A 201 5.15 -17.41 4.94
CA ARG A 201 5.66 -17.81 3.62
C ARG A 201 6.60 -16.76 3.01
N VAL A 202 6.41 -15.47 3.30
CA VAL A 202 7.29 -14.40 2.82
C VAL A 202 8.69 -14.57 3.40
N TYR A 203 8.80 -14.76 4.72
CA TYR A 203 10.08 -14.95 5.40
C TYR A 203 10.73 -16.28 5.06
N HIS A 204 9.97 -17.37 4.92
CA HIS A 204 10.51 -18.62 4.38
C HIS A 204 11.08 -18.44 2.97
N THR A 205 10.42 -17.67 2.12
CA THR A 205 10.93 -17.38 0.76
C THR A 205 12.18 -16.53 0.82
N TRP A 206 12.23 -15.54 1.72
CA TRP A 206 13.40 -14.69 1.94
C TRP A 206 14.60 -15.48 2.45
N ASP A 207 14.42 -16.29 3.49
CA ASP A 207 15.48 -17.09 4.12
C ASP A 207 16.02 -18.20 3.22
N ALA A 208 15.21 -18.65 2.24
CA ALA A 208 15.64 -19.60 1.22
C ALA A 208 16.50 -18.97 0.11
N MET A 209 16.58 -17.63 0.02
CA MET A 209 17.48 -16.97 -0.92
C MET A 209 18.93 -17.02 -0.42
N ASP A 210 19.87 -17.16 -1.33
CA ASP A 210 21.29 -17.05 -1.01
C ASP A 210 21.63 -15.64 -0.45
N ALA A 211 22.73 -15.56 0.29
CA ALA A 211 23.15 -14.33 0.96
C ALA A 211 23.40 -13.19 -0.03
N ASP A 212 24.07 -13.47 -1.15
CA ASP A 212 24.43 -12.49 -2.18
C ASP A 212 23.17 -11.87 -2.81
N THR A 213 22.15 -12.69 -3.11
CA THR A 213 20.85 -12.23 -3.62
C THR A 213 20.15 -11.32 -2.60
N ARG A 214 20.13 -11.69 -1.32
CA ARG A 214 19.52 -10.87 -0.27
C ARG A 214 20.23 -9.53 -0.14
N GLU A 215 21.56 -9.55 -0.05
CA GLU A 215 22.37 -8.34 0.04
C GLU A 215 22.17 -7.43 -1.18
N ALA A 216 22.17 -7.99 -2.40
CA ALA A 216 21.94 -7.22 -3.62
C ALA A 216 20.56 -6.53 -3.65
N LEU A 217 19.51 -7.21 -3.15
CA LEU A 217 18.16 -6.64 -3.04
C LEU A 217 18.11 -5.50 -2.03
N LEU A 218 18.72 -5.68 -0.86
CA LEU A 218 18.77 -4.63 0.17
C LEU A 218 19.58 -3.43 -0.33
N ASN A 219 20.74 -3.65 -0.96
CA ASN A 219 21.55 -2.59 -1.55
C ASN A 219 20.83 -1.87 -2.71
N LYS A 220 20.02 -2.57 -3.52
CA LYS A 220 19.18 -1.94 -4.53
C LYS A 220 18.08 -1.09 -3.90
N ALA A 221 17.43 -1.59 -2.85
CA ALA A 221 16.39 -0.86 -2.14
C ALA A 221 16.93 0.42 -1.49
N GLU A 222 18.08 0.34 -0.81
CA GLU A 222 18.69 1.49 -0.14
C GLU A 222 19.08 2.58 -1.15
N ARG A 223 19.70 2.22 -2.29
CA ARG A 223 19.96 3.17 -3.39
C ARG A 223 18.68 3.80 -3.93
N THR A 224 17.62 3.02 -4.06
CA THR A 224 16.30 3.49 -4.51
C THR A 224 15.72 4.51 -3.51
N LEU A 225 15.87 4.25 -2.21
CA LEU A 225 15.41 5.15 -1.14
C LEU A 225 16.19 6.47 -1.09
N GLN A 226 17.50 6.42 -1.31
CA GLN A 226 18.35 7.62 -1.39
C GLN A 226 18.03 8.49 -2.61
N GLN A 227 17.42 7.90 -3.64
CA GLN A 227 17.10 8.56 -4.91
C GLN A 227 15.59 8.62 -5.18
N LEU A 228 14.75 8.63 -4.13
CA LEU A 228 13.27 8.56 -4.27
C LEU A 228 12.70 9.61 -5.23
N ASN A 229 13.19 10.84 -5.17
CA ASN A 229 12.71 11.93 -6.03
C ASN A 229 13.23 11.87 -7.48
N ALA A 230 14.14 10.95 -7.79
CA ALA A 230 14.65 10.72 -9.14
C ALA A 230 13.96 9.54 -9.87
N LEU A 231 13.03 8.84 -9.20
CA LEU A 231 12.31 7.69 -9.75
C LEU A 231 11.25 8.07 -10.77
#